data_AF-A0ABC8JMN8-F1
#
_entry.id   AF-A0ABC8JMN8-F1
#
_cell.length_a   1.000
_cell.length_b   1.000
_cell.length_c   1.000
_cell.angle_alpha   90.00
_cell.angle_beta   90.00
_cell.angle_gamma   90.00
#
_symmetry.space_group_name_H-M   'P 1'
#
loop_
_entity.id
_entity.type
_entity.pdbx_description
1 polymer ?
#
loop_
_entity_poly.entity_id
_entity_poly.type
_entity_poly.pdbx_seq_one_letter_code
_entity_poly.pdbx_strand_id
1 'polypeptide(L)'
;MKEGLMETQSMLRRKRGDLSGEVKKYLASRKSIKQSLQKSLKSLKVKQDQVSNNESLIVFGEAEAITIALFDSLFCFMSGSKTCSKWSLVSKLMNQKKVTCEAQTNEFTRADTGFQSEKTLKMEDVQILESCIQDLEDGLESLSKSLIKYRVSILKNLFPSP
;
A
#
# COMPACT_ATOMS: atom_id res chain seq x y z
N MET A 1 -8.32 10.12 1.39
CA MET A 1 -9.00 8.97 2.04
C MET A 1 -9.15 9.21 3.54
N LYS A 2 -8.05 9.46 4.27
CA LYS A 2 -8.06 9.72 5.70
C LYS A 2 -8.98 10.87 6.14
N GLU A 3 -8.94 12.00 5.43
CA GLU A 3 -9.81 13.15 5.71
C GLU A 3 -11.30 12.81 5.63
N GLY A 4 -11.75 12.17 4.53
CA GLY A 4 -13.14 11.72 4.41
C GLY A 4 -13.53 10.64 5.43
N LEU A 5 -12.55 9.85 5.89
CA LEU A 5 -12.76 8.90 6.98
C LEU A 5 -12.98 9.62 8.32
N MET A 6 -12.20 10.66 8.62
CA MET A 6 -12.37 11.50 9.80
C MET A 6 -13.68 12.29 9.78
N GLU A 7 -14.10 12.81 8.62
CA GLU A 7 -15.40 13.46 8.45
C GLU A 7 -16.54 12.47 8.75
N THR A 8 -16.45 11.24 8.21
CA THR A 8 -17.44 10.19 8.50
C THR A 8 -17.50 9.88 9.99
N GLN A 9 -16.32 9.71 10.60
CA GLN A 9 -16.17 9.45 12.03
C GLN A 9 -16.81 10.56 12.88
N SER A 10 -16.58 11.82 12.51
CA SER A 10 -17.14 12.99 13.18
C SER A 10 -18.67 13.03 13.13
N MET A 11 -19.26 12.72 11.97
CA MET A 11 -20.72 12.65 11.82
C MET A 11 -21.33 11.51 12.64
N LEU A 12 -20.68 10.34 12.66
CA LEU A 12 -21.12 9.18 13.42
C LEU A 12 -21.09 9.46 14.93
N ARG A 13 -19.99 10.06 15.44
CA ARG A 13 -19.89 10.48 16.87
C ARG A 13 -20.98 11.47 17.28
N ARG A 14 -21.33 12.40 16.38
CA ARG A 14 -22.35 13.43 16.64
C ARG A 14 -23.79 12.95 16.42
N LYS A 15 -23.98 11.70 15.97
CA LYS A 15 -25.29 11.14 15.57
C LYS A 15 -26.05 12.08 14.60
N ARG A 16 -25.33 12.73 13.68
CA ARG A 16 -25.87 13.82 12.87
C ARG A 16 -26.09 13.40 11.42
N GLY A 17 -27.32 13.57 10.95
CA GLY A 17 -27.66 13.67 9.53
C GLY A 17 -27.44 12.38 8.73
N ASP A 18 -27.64 12.53 7.42
CA ASP A 18 -27.39 11.50 6.42
C ASP A 18 -25.88 11.36 6.17
N LEU A 19 -25.35 10.14 6.36
CA LEU A 19 -23.95 9.81 6.11
C LEU A 19 -23.63 9.63 4.62
N SER A 20 -24.65 9.52 3.76
CA SER A 20 -24.48 9.16 2.34
C SER A 20 -23.52 10.07 1.59
N GLY A 21 -23.51 11.38 1.90
CA GLY A 21 -22.59 12.33 1.29
C GLY A 21 -21.12 11.99 1.59
N GLU A 22 -20.80 11.70 2.84
CA GLU A 22 -19.43 11.44 3.29
C GLU A 22 -18.94 10.05 2.88
N VAL A 23 -19.83 9.07 2.96
CA VAL A 23 -19.64 7.72 2.42
C VAL A 23 -19.27 7.79 0.93
N LYS A 24 -20.00 8.58 0.13
CA LYS A 24 -19.70 8.77 -1.31
C LYS A 24 -18.33 9.41 -1.54
N LYS A 25 -17.94 10.42 -0.75
CA LYS A 25 -16.61 11.04 -0.85
C LYS A 25 -15.51 10.03 -0.53
N TYR A 26 -15.66 9.23 0.53
CA TYR A 26 -14.73 8.17 0.88
C TYR A 26 -14.57 7.18 -0.29
N LEU A 27 -15.69 6.64 -0.80
CA LEU A 27 -15.70 5.66 -1.90
C LEU A 27 -15.07 6.23 -3.19
N ALA A 28 -15.30 7.51 -3.49
CA ALA A 28 -14.68 8.19 -4.62
C ALA A 28 -13.15 8.33 -4.44
N SER A 29 -12.71 8.80 -3.27
CA SER A 29 -11.27 8.89 -2.92
C SER A 29 -10.59 7.53 -3.00
N ARG A 30 -11.26 6.50 -2.48
CA ARG A 30 -10.84 5.11 -2.48
C ARG A 30 -10.64 4.57 -3.89
N LYS A 31 -11.63 4.78 -4.77
CA LYS A 31 -11.57 4.39 -6.19
C LYS A 31 -10.42 5.10 -6.91
N SER A 32 -10.25 6.41 -6.68
CA SER A 32 -9.18 7.21 -7.28
C SER A 32 -7.79 6.69 -6.88
N ILE A 33 -7.57 6.42 -5.59
CA ILE A 33 -6.30 5.87 -5.08
C ILE A 33 -6.00 4.51 -5.71
N LYS A 34 -6.99 3.61 -5.79
CA LYS A 34 -6.83 2.29 -6.43
C LYS A 34 -6.42 2.42 -7.90
N GLN A 35 -7.05 3.34 -8.64
CA GLN A 35 -6.72 3.59 -10.04
C GLN A 35 -5.30 4.17 -10.20
N SER A 36 -4.92 5.13 -9.38
CA SER A 36 -3.60 5.76 -9.42
C SER A 36 -2.49 4.74 -9.08
N LEU A 37 -2.67 3.95 -8.03
CA LEU A 37 -1.71 2.88 -7.69
C LEU A 37 -1.60 1.84 -8.81
N GLN A 38 -2.71 1.43 -9.41
CA GLN A 38 -2.69 0.50 -10.54
C GLN A 38 -1.93 1.07 -11.74
N LYS A 39 -2.09 2.37 -12.04
CA LYS A 39 -1.36 3.05 -13.11
C LYS A 39 0.15 3.09 -12.81
N SER A 40 0.53 3.49 -11.60
CA SER A 40 1.94 3.54 -11.17
C SER A 40 2.60 2.16 -11.19
N LEU A 41 1.90 1.12 -10.73
CA LEU A 41 2.43 -0.24 -10.72
C LEU A 41 2.64 -0.79 -12.15
N LYS A 42 1.74 -0.46 -13.09
CA LYS A 42 1.91 -0.80 -14.50
C LYS A 42 3.13 -0.10 -15.10
N SER A 43 3.34 1.19 -14.82
CA SER A 43 4.46 1.94 -15.37
C SER A 43 5.81 1.48 -14.80
N LEU A 44 5.86 1.03 -13.54
CA LEU A 44 7.07 0.44 -12.94
C LEU A 44 7.45 -0.89 -13.62
N LYS A 45 6.48 -1.77 -13.87
CA LYS A 45 6.75 -3.08 -14.51
C LYS A 45 7.29 -2.94 -15.94
N VAL A 46 6.77 -1.99 -16.72
CA VAL A 46 7.26 -1.73 -18.09
C VAL A 46 8.73 -1.29 -18.11
N LYS A 47 9.20 -0.60 -17.07
CA LYS A 47 10.59 -0.14 -16.98
C LYS A 47 11.56 -1.25 -16.59
N GLN A 48 11.10 -2.23 -15.81
CA GLN A 48 11.92 -3.37 -15.39
C GLN A 48 12.36 -4.23 -16.58
N ASP A 49 11.54 -4.35 -17.63
CA ASP A 49 11.84 -5.15 -18.82
C ASP A 49 12.92 -4.53 -19.74
N GLN A 50 13.46 -3.35 -19.42
CA GLN A 50 14.43 -2.60 -20.26
C GLN A 50 15.86 -2.54 -19.70
N VAL A 51 16.18 -3.24 -18.60
CA VAL A 51 17.50 -3.12 -17.95
C VAL A 51 18.61 -3.82 -18.76
N SER A 52 19.72 -3.11 -19.01
CA SER A 52 20.86 -3.53 -19.83
C SER A 52 21.91 -4.36 -19.07
N ASN A 53 22.67 -5.18 -19.81
CA ASN A 53 23.61 -6.24 -19.39
C ASN A 53 24.90 -5.79 -18.65
N ASN A 54 24.91 -4.67 -17.92
CA ASN A 54 26.10 -4.24 -17.16
C ASN A 54 26.08 -4.82 -15.74
N GLU A 55 27.18 -5.45 -15.30
CA GLU A 55 27.29 -6.08 -13.97
C GLU A 55 27.00 -5.13 -12.80
N SER A 56 27.37 -3.84 -12.90
CA SER A 56 27.05 -2.82 -11.89
C SER A 56 25.57 -2.41 -11.87
N LEU A 57 24.84 -2.62 -12.96
CA LEU A 57 23.38 -2.42 -13.03
C LEU A 57 22.59 -3.60 -12.45
N ILE A 58 23.19 -4.79 -12.34
CA ILE A 58 22.50 -5.99 -11.82
C ILE A 58 22.03 -5.74 -10.38
N VAL A 59 22.88 -5.19 -9.50
CA VAL A 59 22.53 -4.87 -8.11
C VAL A 59 21.38 -3.85 -8.03
N PHE A 60 21.36 -2.86 -8.92
CA PHE A 60 20.26 -1.91 -9.00
C PHE A 60 18.97 -2.56 -9.52
N GLY A 61 19.08 -3.47 -10.48
CA GLY A 61 17.95 -4.23 -11.02
C GLY A 61 17.30 -5.14 -9.98
N GLU A 62 18.09 -5.83 -9.15
CA GLU A 62 17.57 -6.63 -8.04
C GLU A 62 16.87 -5.76 -6.99
N ALA A 63 17.49 -4.64 -6.58
CA ALA A 63 16.89 -3.71 -5.63
C ALA A 63 15.59 -3.09 -6.16
N GLU A 64 15.53 -2.77 -7.46
CA GLU A 64 14.32 -2.31 -8.14
C GLU A 64 13.24 -3.39 -8.15
N ALA A 65 13.57 -4.63 -8.53
CA ALA A 65 12.63 -5.76 -8.54
C ALA A 65 12.01 -6.01 -7.17
N ILE A 66 12.81 -5.97 -6.10
CA ILE A 66 12.36 -6.11 -4.72
C ILE A 66 11.41 -4.97 -4.35
N THR A 67 11.79 -3.74 -4.68
CA THR A 67 10.98 -2.54 -4.41
C THR A 67 9.62 -2.64 -5.12
N ILE A 68 9.60 -3.05 -6.40
CA ILE A 68 8.37 -3.27 -7.17
C ILE A 68 7.50 -4.35 -6.51
N ALA A 69 8.10 -5.47 -6.09
CA ALA A 69 7.36 -6.56 -5.43
C ALA A 69 6.74 -6.14 -4.09
N LEU A 70 7.44 -5.32 -3.31
CA LEU A 70 6.92 -4.74 -2.05
C LEU A 70 5.72 -3.82 -2.32
N PHE A 71 5.81 -2.93 -3.32
CA PHE A 71 4.70 -2.06 -3.70
C PHE A 71 3.50 -2.83 -4.28
N ASP A 72 3.74 -3.89 -5.06
CA ASP A 72 2.69 -4.78 -5.57
C ASP A 72 1.95 -5.47 -4.42
N SER A 73 2.69 -5.97 -3.42
CA SER A 73 2.14 -6.56 -2.21
C SER A 73 1.29 -5.58 -1.39
N LEU A 74 1.82 -4.39 -1.14
CA LEU A 74 1.10 -3.33 -0.43
C LEU A 74 -0.17 -2.92 -1.18
N PHE A 75 -0.09 -2.78 -2.50
CA PHE A 75 -1.26 -2.49 -3.33
C PHE A 75 -2.31 -3.59 -3.27
N CYS A 76 -1.89 -4.87 -3.28
CA CYS A 76 -2.80 -6.00 -3.13
C CYS A 76 -3.52 -5.99 -1.79
N PHE A 77 -2.77 -5.74 -0.71
CA PHE A 77 -3.33 -5.55 0.63
C PHE A 77 -4.35 -4.41 0.63
N MET A 78 -3.93 -3.20 0.23
CA MET A 78 -4.81 -2.04 0.20
C MET A 78 -6.03 -2.26 -0.70
N SER A 79 -5.93 -2.97 -1.82
CA SER A 79 -7.04 -3.17 -2.76
C SER A 79 -8.05 -4.22 -2.33
N GLY A 80 -7.76 -4.97 -1.25
CA GLY A 80 -8.57 -6.12 -0.86
C GLY A 80 -8.48 -7.29 -1.84
N SER A 81 -7.46 -7.32 -2.70
CA SER A 81 -7.38 -8.35 -3.72
C SER A 81 -6.88 -9.65 -3.09
N LYS A 82 -7.65 -10.73 -3.21
CA LYS A 82 -7.26 -12.08 -2.77
C LYS A 82 -6.04 -12.64 -3.51
N THR A 83 -5.66 -12.02 -4.63
CA THR A 83 -4.53 -12.41 -5.47
C THR A 83 -3.20 -11.88 -4.90
N CYS A 84 -2.89 -12.23 -3.65
CA CYS A 84 -1.62 -11.89 -3.02
C CYS A 84 -0.54 -12.96 -3.34
N SER A 85 -0.41 -13.33 -4.61
CA SER A 85 0.49 -14.43 -5.03
C SER A 85 1.98 -14.09 -4.88
N LYS A 86 2.33 -12.81 -4.71
CA LYS A 86 3.73 -12.33 -4.67
C LYS A 86 4.36 -12.21 -3.27
N TRP A 87 3.63 -12.45 -2.18
CA TRP A 87 4.23 -12.58 -0.84
C TRP A 87 5.25 -13.72 -0.77
N SER A 88 5.13 -14.72 -1.64
CA SER A 88 6.10 -15.82 -1.74
C SER A 88 7.50 -15.36 -2.15
N LEU A 89 7.64 -14.25 -2.90
CA LEU A 89 8.95 -13.72 -3.31
C LEU A 89 9.59 -12.89 -2.19
N VAL A 90 8.78 -12.07 -1.51
CA VAL A 90 9.24 -11.27 -0.36
C VAL A 90 9.65 -12.17 0.81
N SER A 91 8.83 -13.19 1.14
CA SER A 91 9.15 -14.15 2.21
C SER A 91 10.38 -15.01 1.92
N LYS A 92 10.59 -15.43 0.66
CA LYS A 92 11.81 -16.13 0.22
C LYS A 92 13.07 -15.30 0.43
N LEU A 93 13.02 -14.00 0.16
CA LEU A 93 14.16 -13.11 0.34
C LEU A 93 14.41 -12.77 1.81
N MET A 94 13.35 -12.59 2.60
CA MET A 94 13.45 -12.22 4.01
C MET A 94 13.75 -13.39 4.95
N ASN A 95 14.02 -14.60 4.42
CA ASN A 95 14.14 -15.85 5.20
C ASN A 95 13.00 -16.05 6.22
N GLN A 96 11.83 -15.48 5.96
CA GLN A 96 10.68 -15.61 6.84
C GLN A 96 9.84 -16.81 6.40
N LYS A 97 9.54 -17.68 7.37
CA LYS A 97 8.70 -18.87 7.20
C LYS A 97 7.40 -18.46 6.49
N LYS A 98 7.00 -19.23 5.47
CA LYS A 98 5.78 -18.99 4.66
C LYS A 98 4.57 -18.81 5.57
N VAL A 99 4.21 -17.57 5.90
CA VAL A 99 3.00 -17.28 6.67
C VAL A 99 1.84 -17.47 5.70
N THR A 100 1.07 -18.53 5.91
CA THR A 100 -0.20 -18.74 5.23
C THR A 100 -1.09 -17.55 5.58
N CYS A 101 -1.30 -16.64 4.64
CA CYS A 101 -2.25 -15.54 4.80
C CYS A 101 -3.64 -16.18 4.81
N GLU A 102 -4.14 -16.53 6.00
CA GLU A 102 -5.54 -16.89 6.17
C GLU A 102 -6.39 -15.75 5.62
N ALA A 103 -7.48 -16.10 4.94
CA ALA A 103 -8.37 -15.18 4.23
C ALA A 103 -9.20 -14.32 5.18
N GLN A 104 -8.56 -13.66 6.14
CA GLN A 104 -9.18 -12.64 6.96
C GLN A 104 -9.35 -11.38 6.10
N THR A 105 -10.61 -10.94 5.99
CA THR A 105 -10.99 -9.68 5.35
C THR A 105 -10.20 -8.54 6.00
N ASN A 106 -9.29 -7.91 5.25
CA ASN A 106 -8.49 -6.81 5.76
C ASN A 106 -9.35 -5.57 6.05
N GLU A 107 -8.78 -4.64 6.80
CA GLU A 107 -9.42 -3.43 7.32
C GLU A 107 -10.08 -2.61 6.21
N PHE A 108 -9.40 -2.49 5.06
CA PHE A 108 -9.93 -1.81 3.88
C PHE A 108 -11.17 -2.50 3.34
N THR A 109 -11.14 -3.81 3.14
CA THR A 109 -12.30 -4.56 2.63
C THR A 109 -13.46 -4.56 3.60
N ARG A 110 -13.20 -4.64 4.91
CA ARG A 110 -14.23 -4.58 5.95
C ARG A 110 -14.93 -3.23 5.93
N ALA A 111 -14.15 -2.15 5.95
CA ALA A 111 -14.68 -0.80 5.86
C ALA A 111 -15.43 -0.57 4.54
N ASP A 112 -14.87 -0.97 3.38
CA ASP A 112 -15.50 -0.85 2.06
C ASP A 112 -16.90 -1.52 2.07
N THR A 113 -17.06 -2.70 2.68
CA THR A 113 -18.39 -3.34 2.79
C THR A 113 -19.36 -2.59 3.72
N GLY A 114 -18.86 -2.04 4.83
CA GLY A 114 -19.65 -1.20 5.74
C GLY A 114 -20.14 0.07 5.05
N PHE A 115 -19.26 0.76 4.34
CA PHE A 115 -19.55 1.96 3.55
C PHE A 115 -20.58 1.70 2.45
N GLN A 116 -20.47 0.59 1.72
CA GLN A 116 -21.38 0.28 0.60
C GLN A 116 -22.81 -0.06 1.06
N SER A 117 -22.97 -0.61 2.27
CA SER A 117 -24.30 -0.99 2.76
C SER A 117 -25.02 0.13 3.51
N GLU A 118 -24.33 1.22 3.88
CA GLU A 118 -24.74 2.39 4.71
C GLU A 118 -25.35 2.04 6.10
N LYS A 119 -25.94 0.85 6.29
CA LYS A 119 -26.64 0.37 7.49
C LYS A 119 -25.74 -0.38 8.47
N THR A 120 -24.51 -0.73 8.09
CA THR A 120 -23.60 -1.54 8.93
C THR A 120 -22.28 -0.85 9.26
N LEU A 121 -22.10 0.43 8.91
CA LEU A 121 -20.86 1.15 9.20
C LEU A 121 -20.72 1.37 10.72
N LYS A 122 -19.82 0.61 11.36
CA LYS A 122 -19.52 0.75 12.79
C LYS A 122 -18.42 1.76 13.01
N MET A 123 -18.50 2.46 14.13
CA MET A 123 -17.48 3.43 14.56
C MET A 123 -16.11 2.78 14.71
N GLU A 124 -16.10 1.55 15.22
CA GLU A 124 -14.91 0.75 15.44
C GLU A 124 -14.24 0.38 14.10
N ASP A 125 -15.02 0.11 13.05
CA ASP A 125 -14.49 -0.20 11.71
C ASP A 125 -13.76 1.01 11.11
N VAL A 126 -14.33 2.20 11.30
CA VAL A 126 -13.77 3.47 10.85
C VAL A 126 -12.46 3.78 11.59
N GLN A 127 -12.42 3.57 12.92
CA GLN A 127 -11.21 3.77 13.72
C GLN A 127 -10.10 2.80 13.36
N ILE A 128 -10.42 1.52 13.19
CA ILE A 128 -9.45 0.50 12.81
C ILE A 128 -8.83 0.83 11.45
N LEU A 129 -9.65 1.24 10.48
CA LEU A 129 -9.14 1.65 9.18
C LEU A 129 -8.28 2.91 9.28
N GLU A 130 -8.65 3.88 10.12
CA GLU A 130 -7.89 5.12 10.33
C GLU A 130 -6.48 4.82 10.87
N SER A 131 -6.38 3.99 11.89
CA SER A 131 -5.09 3.53 12.44
C SER A 131 -4.29 2.76 11.39
N CYS A 132 -4.93 1.86 10.64
CA CYS A 132 -4.26 1.12 9.56
C CYS A 132 -3.69 2.07 8.49
N ILE A 133 -4.41 3.13 8.12
CA ILE A 133 -3.93 4.14 7.17
C ILE A 133 -2.73 4.90 7.76
N GLN A 134 -2.78 5.28 9.04
CA GLN A 134 -1.68 5.97 9.71
C GLN A 134 -0.41 5.10 9.74
N ASP A 135 -0.52 3.84 10.15
CA ASP A 135 0.61 2.90 10.20
C ASP A 135 1.23 2.70 8.80
N LEU A 136 0.40 2.67 7.76
CA LEU A 136 0.85 2.60 6.37
C LEU A 136 1.56 3.87 5.91
N GLU A 137 1.05 5.06 6.27
CA GLU A 137 1.67 6.35 5.95
C GLU A 137 3.07 6.44 6.59
N ASP A 138 3.17 6.09 7.88
CA ASP A 138 4.44 6.12 8.63
C ASP A 138 5.43 5.08 8.11
N GLY A 139 4.96 3.86 7.84
CA GLY A 139 5.77 2.79 7.25
C GLY A 139 6.31 3.16 5.87
N LEU A 140 5.49 3.80 5.03
CA LEU A 140 5.90 4.24 3.69
C LEU A 140 6.92 5.39 3.75
N GLU A 141 6.75 6.33 4.68
CA GLU A 141 7.72 7.40 4.90
C GLU A 141 9.09 6.81 5.32
N SER A 142 9.08 5.87 6.26
CA SER A 142 10.28 5.17 6.74
C SER A 142 10.96 4.36 5.62
N LEU A 143 10.18 3.65 4.81
CA LEU A 143 10.68 2.91 3.65
C LEU A 143 11.33 3.85 2.62
N SER A 144 10.69 4.98 2.32
CA SER A 144 11.21 5.98 1.40
C SER A 144 12.57 6.52 1.86
N LYS A 145 12.68 6.91 3.14
CA LYS A 145 13.93 7.35 3.76
C LYS A 145 15.01 6.27 3.67
N SER A 146 14.66 5.02 3.92
CA SER A 146 15.57 3.87 3.87
C SER A 146 16.08 3.60 2.44
N LEU A 147 15.20 3.63 1.44
CA LEU A 147 15.56 3.44 0.03
C LEU A 147 16.51 4.52 -0.47
N ILE A 148 16.31 5.78 -0.05
CA ILE A 148 17.23 6.88 -0.38
C ILE A 148 18.60 6.63 0.23
N LYS A 149 18.68 6.28 1.53
CA LYS A 149 19.94 5.96 2.20
C LYS A 149 20.67 4.81 1.52
N TYR A 150 19.95 3.74 1.18
CA TYR A 150 20.51 2.57 0.50
C TYR A 150 21.07 2.93 -0.88
N ARG A 151 20.33 3.70 -1.68
CA ARG A 151 20.81 4.21 -2.98
C ARG A 151 22.08 5.05 -2.84
N VAL A 152 22.13 5.98 -1.89
CA VAL A 152 23.33 6.79 -1.61
C VAL A 152 24.50 5.90 -1.21
N SER A 153 24.27 4.89 -0.37
CA SER A 153 25.31 3.95 0.04
C SER A 153 25.86 3.13 -1.13
N ILE A 154 25.00 2.59 -1.99
CA ILE A 154 25.43 1.83 -3.17
C ILE A 154 26.25 2.72 -4.09
N LEU A 155 25.77 3.94 -4.39
CA LEU A 155 26.47 4.87 -5.28
C LEU A 155 27.85 5.24 -4.73
N LYS A 156 27.97 5.49 -3.43
CA LYS A 156 29.28 5.74 -2.79
C LYS A 156 30.23 4.56 -2.91
N ASN A 157 29.73 3.33 -2.78
CA ASN A 157 30.55 2.13 -2.85
C ASN A 157 30.97 1.78 -4.29
N LEU A 158 30.11 2.05 -5.28
CA LEU A 158 30.41 1.81 -6.70
C LEU A 158 31.27 2.92 -7.33
N PHE A 159 31.20 4.14 -6.79
CA PHE A 159 31.97 5.29 -7.27
C PHE A 159 32.69 5.96 -6.09
N PRO A 160 33.72 5.30 -5.50
CA PRO A 160 34.47 5.88 -4.41
C PRO A 160 35.19 7.16 -4.87
N SER A 161 35.15 8.20 -4.04
CA SER A 161 35.91 9.44 -4.25
C SER A 161 37.40 9.13 -4.37
N PRO A 162 38.15 9.82 -5.25
CA PRO A 162 39.60 9.66 -5.37
C PRO A 162 40.34 10.04 -4.08
#